data_AF-A0A397Y531-F1
#
_entry.id   AF-A0A397Y531-F1
#
_cell.length_a   1.000
_cell.length_b   1.000
_cell.length_c   1.000
_cell.angle_alpha   90.00
_cell.angle_beta   90.00
_cell.angle_gamma   90.00
#
_symmetry.space_group_name_H-M   'P 1'
#
loop_
_entity.id
_entity.type
_entity.pdbx_description
1 polymer ?
#
loop_
_entity_poly.entity_id
_entity_poly.type
_entity_poly.pdbx_seq_one_letter_code
_entity_poly.pdbx_strand_id
1 'polypeptide(L)'
;MYRDVDIYLKAHPNMSDVERKKVCSLMDCQKLSREACAHAAQNDRLPVQTIVQVLYYEQQRLRGEVTNDSDSPAPPLPQPTATVLPPPKLSSYNDELSKVKRENQDLKLELLK
;
A
#
# COMPACT_ATOMS: atom_id res chain seq x y z
N MET A 1 -14.31 -13.96 -10.34
CA MET A 1 -12.86 -14.27 -10.31
C MET A 1 -12.34 -14.51 -8.90
N TYR A 2 -12.06 -13.49 -8.07
CA TYR A 2 -11.52 -13.76 -6.71
C TYR A 2 -12.45 -14.64 -5.86
N ARG A 3 -13.75 -14.36 -5.88
CA ARG A 3 -14.75 -15.14 -5.15
C ARG A 3 -14.68 -16.64 -5.48
N ASP A 4 -14.51 -16.95 -6.76
CA ASP A 4 -14.43 -18.33 -7.26
C ASP A 4 -13.15 -19.01 -6.77
N VAL A 5 -12.02 -18.28 -6.81
CA VAL A 5 -10.74 -18.76 -6.26
C VAL A 5 -10.85 -18.98 -4.74
N ASP A 6 -11.44 -18.05 -3.99
CA ASP A 6 -11.61 -18.18 -2.54
C ASP A 6 -12.46 -19.41 -2.18
N ILE A 7 -13.60 -19.59 -2.86
CA ILE A 7 -14.47 -20.77 -2.68
C ILE A 7 -13.73 -22.04 -3.06
N TYR A 8 -13.04 -22.07 -4.20
CA TYR A 8 -12.28 -23.24 -4.65
C TYR A 8 -11.22 -23.61 -3.64
N LEU A 9 -10.44 -22.64 -3.17
CA LEU A 9 -9.51 -22.88 -2.10
C LEU A 9 -10.29 -23.46 -0.92
N LYS A 10 -11.40 -22.85 -0.46
CA LYS A 10 -12.11 -23.23 0.79
C LYS A 10 -12.57 -24.68 0.76
N ALA A 11 -13.01 -25.16 -0.40
CA ALA A 11 -13.39 -26.54 -0.62
C ALA A 11 -12.22 -27.54 -0.61
N HIS A 12 -10.97 -27.06 -0.78
CA HIS A 12 -9.77 -27.89 -0.92
C HIS A 12 -8.66 -27.47 0.07
N PRO A 13 -8.84 -27.72 1.39
CA PRO A 13 -7.87 -27.33 2.41
C PRO A 13 -6.51 -28.07 2.29
N ASN A 14 -6.51 -29.28 1.74
CA ASN A 14 -5.32 -30.15 1.63
C ASN A 14 -4.53 -29.96 0.32
N MET A 15 -4.80 -28.90 -0.43
CA MET A 15 -4.14 -28.61 -1.70
C MET A 15 -2.67 -28.24 -1.47
N SER A 16 -1.77 -28.73 -2.31
CA SER A 16 -0.34 -28.43 -2.22
C SER A 16 -0.07 -26.94 -2.50
N ASP A 17 1.06 -26.43 -1.98
CA ASP A 17 1.44 -25.03 -2.20
C ASP A 17 1.65 -24.71 -3.70
N VAL A 18 2.09 -25.70 -4.48
CA VAL A 18 2.29 -25.57 -5.94
C VAL A 18 0.95 -25.39 -6.65
N GLU A 19 -0.04 -26.23 -6.33
CA GLU A 19 -1.38 -26.13 -6.90
C GLU A 19 -2.07 -24.83 -6.49
N ARG A 20 -1.94 -24.45 -5.20
CA ARG A 20 -2.48 -23.20 -4.68
C ARG A 20 -1.90 -21.99 -5.42
N LYS A 21 -0.59 -21.97 -5.65
CA LYS A 21 0.08 -20.93 -6.46
C LYS A 21 -0.45 -20.90 -7.89
N LYS A 22 -0.62 -22.07 -8.53
CA LYS A 22 -1.15 -22.17 -9.89
C LYS A 22 -2.57 -21.61 -9.98
N VAL A 23 -3.45 -22.00 -9.06
CA VAL A 23 -4.85 -21.49 -9.02
C VAL A 23 -4.88 -19.99 -8.78
N CYS A 24 -4.08 -19.48 -7.83
CA CYS A 24 -4.04 -18.05 -7.54
C CYS A 24 -3.45 -17.23 -8.70
N SER A 25 -2.59 -17.81 -9.54
CA SER A 25 -2.02 -17.14 -10.72
C SER A 25 -3.04 -16.85 -11.83
N LEU A 26 -4.20 -17.51 -11.82
CA LEU A 26 -5.29 -17.25 -12.77
C LEU A 26 -6.04 -15.95 -12.45
N MET A 27 -5.82 -15.38 -11.27
CA MET A 27 -6.49 -14.16 -10.83
C MET A 27 -5.74 -12.92 -11.31
N ASP A 28 -6.41 -12.09 -12.10
CA ASP A 28 -5.94 -10.75 -12.44
C ASP A 28 -6.20 -9.78 -11.28
N CYS A 29 -5.18 -9.59 -10.43
CA CYS A 29 -5.27 -8.78 -9.21
C CYS A 29 -5.55 -7.30 -9.49
N GLN A 30 -5.21 -6.80 -10.68
CA GLN A 30 -5.44 -5.40 -11.07
C GLN A 30 -6.93 -5.11 -11.34
N LYS A 31 -7.69 -6.13 -11.75
CA LYS A 31 -9.12 -6.00 -12.09
C LYS A 31 -10.06 -6.30 -10.93
N LEU A 32 -9.52 -6.54 -9.73
CA LEU A 32 -10.34 -6.77 -8.55
C LEU A 32 -10.98 -5.47 -8.05
N SER A 33 -12.22 -5.58 -7.58
CA SER A 33 -12.88 -4.49 -6.87
C SER A 33 -12.19 -4.19 -5.54
N ARG A 34 -12.42 -3.01 -4.97
CA ARG A 34 -11.87 -2.62 -3.66
C ARG A 34 -12.22 -3.61 -2.55
N GLU A 35 -13.47 -4.05 -2.52
CA GLU A 35 -13.97 -5.03 -1.56
C GLU A 35 -13.26 -6.38 -1.72
N ALA A 36 -13.06 -6.82 -2.97
CA ALA A 36 -12.35 -8.06 -3.26
C ALA A 36 -10.86 -7.97 -2.87
N CYS A 37 -10.19 -6.84 -3.11
CA CYS A 37 -8.81 -6.61 -2.66
C CYS A 37 -8.71 -6.66 -1.13
N ALA A 38 -9.59 -5.95 -0.42
CA ALA A 38 -9.59 -5.92 1.04
C ALA A 38 -9.79 -7.32 1.65
N HIS A 39 -10.71 -8.12 1.09
CA HIS A 39 -10.90 -9.49 1.53
C HIS A 39 -9.71 -10.40 1.16
N ALA A 40 -9.12 -10.23 -0.02
CA ALA A 40 -7.95 -10.99 -0.44
C ALA A 40 -6.70 -10.67 0.40
N ALA A 41 -6.53 -9.41 0.83
CA ALA A 41 -5.44 -8.99 1.70
C ALA A 41 -5.44 -9.68 3.08
N GLN A 42 -6.61 -10.11 3.55
CA GLN A 42 -6.80 -10.78 4.85
C GLN A 42 -6.91 -12.30 4.72
N ASN A 43 -6.77 -12.85 3.51
CA ASN A 43 -6.98 -14.28 3.28
C ASN A 43 -5.66 -15.06 3.41
N ASP A 44 -5.46 -15.68 4.59
CA ASP A 44 -4.28 -16.49 4.91
C ASP A 44 -4.11 -17.73 4.02
N ARG A 45 -5.12 -18.07 3.23
CA ARG A 45 -5.14 -19.23 2.34
C ARG A 45 -4.58 -18.89 0.97
N LEU A 46 -4.28 -17.62 0.70
CA LEU A 46 -3.57 -17.21 -0.50
C LEU A 46 -2.05 -17.30 -0.29
N PRO A 47 -1.28 -17.61 -1.34
CA PRO A 47 0.17 -17.47 -1.28
C PRO A 47 0.55 -16.02 -0.97
N VAL A 48 1.60 -15.83 -0.15
CA VAL A 48 2.11 -14.48 0.21
C VAL A 48 2.39 -13.61 -1.01
N GLN A 49 2.88 -14.22 -2.10
CA GLN A 49 3.15 -13.52 -3.37
C GLN A 49 1.89 -12.90 -3.98
N THR A 50 0.74 -13.59 -3.88
CA THR A 50 -0.55 -13.10 -4.37
C THR A 50 -1.07 -11.97 -3.50
N ILE A 51 -0.94 -12.07 -2.18
CA ILE A 51 -1.34 -11.01 -1.24
C ILE A 51 -0.55 -9.73 -1.52
N VAL A 52 0.77 -9.84 -1.70
CA VAL A 52 1.63 -8.68 -2.03
C VAL A 52 1.20 -8.03 -3.35
N GLN A 53 0.85 -8.82 -4.38
CA GLN A 53 0.34 -8.28 -5.64
C GLN A 53 -0.98 -7.53 -5.45
N VAL A 54 -1.93 -8.10 -4.70
CA VAL A 54 -3.22 -7.44 -4.39
C VAL A 54 -2.99 -6.10 -3.70
N LEU A 55 -2.15 -6.07 -2.66
CA LEU A 55 -1.83 -4.85 -1.92
C LEU A 55 -1.13 -3.81 -2.80
N TYR A 56 -0.21 -4.24 -3.67
CA TYR A 56 0.47 -3.35 -4.61
C TYR A 56 -0.51 -2.65 -5.56
N TYR A 57 -1.45 -3.38 -6.15
CA TYR A 57 -2.44 -2.78 -7.05
C TYR A 57 -3.44 -1.89 -6.31
N GLU A 58 -3.81 -2.25 -5.08
CA GLU A 58 -4.63 -1.40 -4.24
C GLU A 58 -3.93 -0.06 -3.93
N GLN A 59 -2.65 -0.11 -3.56
CA GLN A 59 -1.82 1.09 -3.36
C GLN A 59 -1.68 1.93 -4.62
N GLN A 60 -1.48 1.30 -5.78
CA GLN A 60 -1.38 1.99 -7.06
C GLN A 60 -2.68 2.73 -7.40
N ARG A 61 -3.84 2.12 -7.17
CA ARG A 61 -5.14 2.75 -7.40
C ARG A 61 -5.36 3.96 -6.49
N LEU A 62 -5.01 3.84 -5.20
CA LEU A 62 -5.08 4.96 -4.25
C LEU A 62 -4.20 6.15 -4.68
N ARG A 63 -3.01 5.90 -5.22
CA ARG A 63 -2.16 6.97 -5.76
C ARG A 63 -2.78 7.65 -6.99
N GLY A 64 -3.41 6.88 -7.87
CA GLY A 64 -4.11 7.41 -9.05
C GLY A 64 -5.28 8.32 -8.68
N GLU A 65 -6.08 7.94 -7.69
CA GLU A 65 -7.21 8.74 -7.18
C GLU A 65 -6.74 10.08 -6.57
N VAL A 66 -5.59 10.09 -5.89
CA VAL A 66 -5.00 11.30 -5.26
C VAL A 66 -4.44 12.30 -6.28
N THR A 67 -4.26 11.90 -7.55
CA THR A 67 -3.67 12.77 -8.58
C THR A 67 -4.73 13.56 -9.38
N ASN A 68 -6.03 13.25 -9.22
CA ASN A 68 -7.10 13.89 -9.99
C ASN A 68 -7.57 15.25 -9.43
N ASP A 69 -6.97 15.74 -8.34
CA ASP A 69 -7.29 17.05 -7.72
C ASP A 69 -6.20 18.12 -7.94
N SER A 70 -5.24 17.92 -8.85
CA SER A 70 -4.26 18.96 -9.17
C SER A 70 -3.80 18.89 -10.62
N ASP A 71 -4.31 19.84 -11.40
CA ASP A 71 -3.92 20.20 -12.76
C ASP A 71 -2.41 20.45 -12.90
N SER A 72 -1.67 19.56 -13.59
CA SER A 72 -0.46 19.91 -14.37
C SER A 72 0.10 18.72 -15.16
N PRO A 73 0.54 18.90 -16.42
CA PRO A 73 1.05 17.84 -17.27
C PRO A 73 2.60 17.73 -17.20
N ALA A 74 3.13 16.56 -16.88
CA ALA A 74 4.52 16.21 -17.18
C ALA A 74 4.70 14.68 -17.38
N PRO A 75 5.59 14.25 -18.30
CA PRO A 75 5.54 12.92 -18.93
C PRO A 75 6.19 11.81 -18.08
N PRO A 76 5.94 10.53 -18.41
CA PRO A 76 6.22 9.41 -17.51
C PRO A 76 7.67 8.93 -17.61
N LEU A 77 8.31 8.72 -16.45
CA LEU A 77 9.50 7.89 -16.34
C LEU A 77 9.28 6.75 -15.33
N PRO A 78 9.75 5.53 -15.64
CA PRO A 78 9.47 4.33 -14.84
C PRO A 78 10.55 4.12 -13.79
N GLN A 79 10.23 4.10 -12.48
CA GLN A 79 11.13 3.51 -11.49
C GLN A 79 10.42 2.76 -10.35
N PRO A 80 11.01 1.61 -9.92
CA PRO A 80 10.46 0.73 -8.90
C PRO A 80 10.96 1.13 -7.51
N THR A 81 10.17 1.85 -6.72
CA THR A 81 10.46 2.00 -5.29
C THR A 81 9.18 2.11 -4.46
N ALA A 82 9.05 1.14 -3.55
CA ALA A 82 8.29 1.15 -2.29
C ALA A 82 7.24 2.26 -2.12
N THR A 83 5.97 1.91 -2.36
CA THR A 83 4.84 2.67 -1.80
C THR A 83 4.66 2.30 -0.33
N VAL A 84 5.56 2.81 0.49
CA VAL A 84 5.17 3.33 1.79
C VAL A 84 4.25 4.53 1.52
N LEU A 85 3.31 4.82 2.42
CA LEU A 85 2.56 6.08 2.51
C LEU A 85 3.35 7.23 1.85
N PRO A 86 2.74 8.13 1.04
CA PRO A 86 3.47 9.35 0.68
C PRO A 86 3.98 9.93 2.00
N PRO A 87 5.31 9.97 2.22
CA PRO A 87 5.82 10.51 3.47
C PRO A 87 5.24 11.92 3.56
N PRO A 88 4.83 12.39 4.75
CA PRO A 88 4.53 13.80 4.93
C PRO A 88 5.65 14.56 4.23
N LYS A 89 5.29 15.46 3.30
CA LYS A 89 6.27 16.12 2.43
C LYS A 89 7.45 16.51 3.31
N LEU A 90 8.68 16.12 2.94
CA LEU A 90 9.87 16.32 3.80
C LEU A 90 9.96 17.75 4.38
N SER A 91 9.42 18.73 3.65
CA SER A 91 9.15 20.09 4.14
C SER A 91 8.40 20.14 5.47
N SER A 92 7.24 19.50 5.57
CA SER A 92 6.40 19.47 6.78
C SER A 92 7.13 18.91 8.00
N TYR A 93 7.93 17.85 7.81
CA TYR A 93 8.74 17.29 8.90
C TYR A 93 9.87 18.25 9.32
N ASN A 94 10.52 18.89 8.35
CA ASN A 94 11.55 19.90 8.61
C ASN A 94 10.97 21.14 9.29
N ASP A 95 9.75 21.54 8.95
CA ASP A 95 9.05 22.69 9.54
C ASP A 95 8.70 22.43 11.00
N GLU A 96 8.15 21.24 11.30
CA GLU A 96 7.87 20.82 12.68
C GLU A 96 9.15 20.67 13.50
N LEU A 97 10.20 20.07 12.95
CA LEU A 97 11.49 19.93 13.62
C LEU A 97 12.13 21.29 13.92
N SER A 98 11.99 22.24 13.00
CA SER A 98 12.47 23.62 13.19
C SER A 98 11.71 24.34 14.30
N LYS A 99 10.40 24.10 14.42
CA LYS A 99 9.56 24.65 15.49
C LYS A 99 9.95 24.07 16.85
N VAL A 100 10.04 22.74 16.97
CA VAL A 100 10.41 22.05 18.21
C VAL A 100 11.82 22.45 18.67
N LYS A 101 12.76 22.61 17.74
CA LYS A 101 14.13 23.04 18.05
C LYS A 101 14.18 24.47 18.58
N ARG A 102 13.34 25.36 18.05
CA ARG A 102 13.19 26.74 18.53
C ARG A 102 12.61 26.78 19.94
N GLU A 103 11.53 26.04 20.19
CA GLU A 103 10.91 25.93 21.51
C GLU A 103 11.88 25.38 22.56
N ASN A 104 12.70 24.38 22.19
CA ASN A 104 13.75 23.87 23.08
C ASN A 104 14.83 24.90 23.42
N GLN A 105 15.23 25.72 22.44
CA GLN A 105 16.18 26.80 22.71
C GLN A 105 15.59 27.86 23.64
N ASP A 106 14.31 28.18 23.46
CA ASP A 106 13.61 29.17 24.29
C ASP A 106 13.46 28.68 25.74
N LEU A 107 12.98 27.45 25.92
CA LEU A 107 12.92 26.80 27.25
C LEU A 107 14.30 26.73 27.92
N LYS A 108 15.35 26.45 27.15
CA LYS A 108 16.71 26.40 27.68
C LYS A 108 17.20 27.79 28.14
N LEU A 109 16.75 28.87 27.50
CA LEU A 109 17.07 30.23 27.92
C LEU A 109 16.25 30.67 29.15
N GLU A 110 15.01 30.20 29.27
CA GLU A 110 14.16 30.48 30.43
C GLU A 110 14.67 29.76 31.69
N LEU A 111 15.12 28.51 31.58
CA LEU A 111 15.76 27.77 32.68
C LEU A 111 17.08 28.38 33.16
N LEU A 112 17.71 29.23 32.34
CA LEU A 112 18.97 29.91 32.65
C LEU A 112 18.76 31.33 33.23
N LYS A 113 17.52 31.80 33.35
CA LYS A 113 17.16 33.04 34.05
C LYS A 113 16.78 32.75 35.50
#